data_AF-A0A2N4YPS2-F1
#
_entry.id   AF-A0A2N4YPS2-F1
#
_cell.length_a   1.000
_cell.length_b   1.000
_cell.length_c   1.000
_cell.angle_alpha   90.00
_cell.angle_beta   90.00
_cell.angle_gamma   90.00
#
_symmetry.space_group_name_H-M   'P 1'
#
loop_
_entity.id
_entity.type
_entity.pdbx_description
1 polymer ?
#
loop_
_entity_poly.entity_id
_entity_poly.type
_entity_poly.pdbx_seq_one_letter_code
_entity_poly.pdbx_strand_id
1 'polypeptide(L)'
;VFYKKIKTLQLDSTAREALNTDARENHSLSEPVVVRIYQLKDRQTFDRLVYQQLLEEGDILLAADLLASRDVVISPGGDASLNMPLEAEATFVAVVGLFRHPDTDRNTWKQVLGREELDPDKPRIFTAERNQLRLRSEAAK
;
A
#
# COMPACT_ATOMS: atom_id res chain seq x y z
N VAL A 1 12.08 -19.70 -21.30
CA VAL A 1 11.28 -18.55 -20.81
C VAL A 1 12.15 -17.76 -19.85
N PHE A 2 12.43 -16.48 -20.14
CA PHE A 2 13.23 -15.61 -19.27
C PHE A 2 12.28 -14.90 -18.30
N TYR A 3 12.40 -15.17 -17.01
CA TYR A 3 11.62 -14.49 -15.98
C TYR A 3 12.38 -13.26 -15.51
N LYS A 4 11.69 -12.10 -15.41
CA LYS A 4 12.26 -10.89 -14.81
C LYS A 4 12.69 -11.20 -13.37
N LYS A 5 13.98 -11.10 -13.05
CA LYS A 5 14.49 -11.25 -11.69
C LYS A 5 14.31 -9.95 -10.93
N ILE A 6 13.18 -9.81 -10.24
CA ILE A 6 12.89 -8.67 -9.38
C ILE A 6 13.52 -8.95 -8.02
N LYS A 7 14.57 -8.19 -7.67
CA LYS A 7 15.30 -8.32 -6.39
C LYS A 7 14.92 -7.26 -5.39
N THR A 8 14.50 -6.10 -5.87
CA THR A 8 14.15 -4.95 -5.05
C THR A 8 12.71 -4.59 -5.35
N LEU A 9 11.89 -4.51 -4.31
CA LEU A 9 10.58 -3.89 -4.36
C LEU A 9 10.78 -2.37 -4.34
N GLN A 10 10.35 -1.71 -5.41
CA GLN A 10 10.37 -0.25 -5.55
C GLN A 10 8.93 0.26 -5.59
N LEU A 11 8.52 0.96 -4.54
CA LEU A 11 7.21 1.63 -4.48
C LEU A 11 7.43 3.11 -4.21
N ASP A 12 6.83 3.94 -5.03
CA ASP A 12 6.79 5.39 -4.82
C ASP A 12 5.37 5.80 -4.48
N SER A 13 5.24 6.79 -3.62
CA SER A 13 3.94 7.35 -3.24
C SER A 13 4.01 8.86 -3.29
N THR A 14 2.97 9.47 -3.86
CA THR A 14 2.78 10.92 -3.86
C THR A 14 1.50 11.25 -3.11
N ALA A 15 1.48 12.35 -2.36
CA ALA A 15 0.29 12.82 -1.65
C ALA A 15 -0.23 14.14 -2.22
N ARG A 16 -1.57 14.26 -2.27
CA ARG A 16 -2.21 15.56 -2.43
C ARG A 16 -2.16 16.34 -1.12
N GLU A 17 -2.29 17.67 -1.21
CA GLU A 17 -2.37 18.55 -0.04
C GLU A 17 -3.56 18.18 0.87
N ALA A 18 -4.70 17.83 0.27
CA ALA A 18 -5.83 17.26 1.01
C ALA A 18 -5.57 15.76 1.25
N LEU A 19 -5.01 15.42 2.41
CA LEU A 19 -4.63 14.06 2.81
C LEU A 19 -5.13 13.75 4.22
N ASN A 20 -5.64 12.54 4.40
CA ASN A 20 -6.06 11.97 5.66
C ASN A 20 -7.01 12.85 6.50
N THR A 21 -7.88 13.59 5.83
CA THR A 21 -8.87 14.47 6.45
C THR A 21 -10.08 13.67 6.95
N ASP A 22 -10.75 14.18 7.97
CA ASP A 22 -12.03 13.69 8.48
C ASP A 22 -13.19 14.57 7.99
N ALA A 23 -14.00 14.05 7.06
CA ALA A 23 -15.16 14.76 6.54
C ALA A 23 -16.25 15.07 7.60
N ARG A 24 -16.16 14.47 8.79
CA ARG A 24 -17.07 14.71 9.92
C ARG A 24 -16.64 15.94 10.75
N GLU A 25 -15.44 16.47 10.50
CA GLU A 25 -14.92 17.67 11.15
C GLU A 25 -15.12 18.90 10.24
N ASN A 26 -15.68 19.98 10.79
CA ASN A 26 -15.92 21.22 10.03
C ASN A 26 -14.65 21.91 9.51
N HIS A 27 -13.52 21.71 10.19
CA HIS A 27 -12.21 22.27 9.84
C HIS A 27 -11.12 21.19 9.91
N SER A 28 -11.35 20.06 9.23
CA SER A 28 -10.39 18.98 9.27
C SER A 28 -9.06 19.39 8.65
N LEU A 29 -7.99 19.23 9.42
CA LEU A 29 -6.63 19.44 8.95
C LEU A 29 -6.16 18.23 8.16
N SER A 30 -5.32 18.49 7.16
CA SER A 30 -4.61 17.41 6.48
C SER A 30 -3.54 16.84 7.41
N GLU A 31 -3.52 15.53 7.54
CA GLU A 31 -2.63 14.80 8.44
C GLU A 31 -1.76 13.82 7.64
N PRO A 32 -0.56 13.47 8.13
CA PRO A 32 0.21 12.37 7.56
C PRO A 32 -0.57 11.05 7.61
N VAL A 33 -0.29 10.14 6.68
CA VAL A 33 -0.83 8.77 6.68
C VAL A 33 0.32 7.77 6.75
N VAL A 34 0.13 6.70 7.54
CA VAL A 34 0.99 5.53 7.49
C VAL A 34 0.50 4.63 6.36
N VAL A 35 1.38 4.29 5.44
CA VAL A 35 1.17 3.22 4.48
C VAL A 35 1.98 2.01 4.92
N ARG A 36 1.29 0.90 5.15
CA ARG A 36 1.87 -0.39 5.50
C ARG A 36 1.95 -1.29 4.28
N ILE A 37 3.11 -1.89 4.09
CA ILE A 37 3.41 -2.78 2.97
C ILE A 37 3.67 -4.17 3.53
N TYR A 38 3.00 -5.17 2.98
CA TYR A 38 3.22 -6.58 3.28
C TYR A 38 3.71 -7.30 2.02
N GLN A 39 4.74 -8.12 2.16
CA GLN A 39 5.12 -9.13 1.18
C GLN A 39 4.53 -10.46 1.61
N LEU A 40 3.73 -11.08 0.74
CA LEU A 40 2.93 -12.25 1.06
C LEU A 40 3.22 -13.43 0.11
N LYS A 41 3.16 -14.65 0.64
CA LYS A 41 3.15 -15.90 -0.15
C LYS A 41 1.80 -16.15 -0.83
N ASP A 42 0.70 -15.76 -0.18
CA ASP A 42 -0.68 -15.86 -0.67
C ASP A 42 -1.50 -14.67 -0.14
N ARG A 43 -2.53 -14.25 -0.88
CA ARG A 43 -3.34 -13.05 -0.57
C ARG A 43 -4.72 -13.34 0.01
N GLN A 44 -5.16 -14.59 0.09
CA GLN A 44 -6.54 -14.95 0.42
C GLN A 44 -6.97 -14.46 1.80
N THR A 45 -6.10 -14.57 2.80
CA THR A 45 -6.37 -14.06 4.15
C THR A 45 -6.53 -12.54 4.11
N PHE A 46 -5.56 -11.84 3.51
CA PHE A 46 -5.57 -10.38 3.36
C PHE A 46 -6.82 -9.83 2.67
N ASP A 47 -7.29 -10.51 1.63
CA ASP A 47 -8.47 -10.08 0.87
C ASP A 47 -9.74 -10.06 1.73
N ARG A 48 -9.85 -11.00 2.68
CA ARG A 48 -10.99 -11.14 3.59
C ARG A 48 -10.93 -10.23 4.82
N LEU A 49 -9.74 -9.76 5.19
CA LEU A 49 -9.57 -8.89 6.36
C LEU A 49 -10.20 -7.52 6.13
N VAL A 50 -10.92 -7.04 7.16
CA VAL A 50 -11.48 -5.70 7.21
C VAL A 50 -10.47 -4.68 7.73
N TYR A 51 -10.80 -3.40 7.63
CA TYR A 51 -9.90 -2.31 8.01
C TYR A 51 -9.35 -2.43 9.43
N GLN A 52 -10.25 -2.61 10.42
CA GLN A 52 -9.85 -2.66 11.83
C GLN A 52 -8.84 -3.77 12.12
N GLN A 53 -9.06 -4.95 11.52
CA GLN A 53 -8.16 -6.09 11.67
C GLN A 53 -6.77 -5.82 11.11
N LEU A 54 -6.68 -5.16 9.94
CA LEU A 54 -5.38 -4.80 9.35
C LEU A 54 -4.69 -3.65 10.07
N LEU A 55 -5.45 -2.73 10.68
CA LEU A 55 -4.94 -1.63 11.49
C LEU A 55 -4.32 -2.14 12.80
N GLU A 56 -5.02 -3.03 13.51
CA GLU A 56 -4.65 -3.45 14.87
C GLU A 56 -3.79 -4.72 14.88
N GLU A 57 -4.11 -5.71 14.05
CA GLU A 57 -3.61 -7.09 14.18
C GLU A 57 -3.03 -7.65 12.87
N GLY A 58 -2.77 -6.80 11.87
CA GLY A 58 -2.40 -7.24 10.52
C GLY A 58 -1.22 -8.22 10.46
N ASP A 59 -0.13 -7.94 11.17
CA ASP A 59 1.04 -8.83 11.21
C ASP A 59 0.72 -10.21 11.83
N ILE A 60 -0.19 -10.24 12.82
CA ILE A 60 -0.60 -11.46 13.51
C ILE A 60 -1.52 -12.30 12.61
N LEU A 61 -2.54 -11.66 12.03
CA LEU A 61 -3.55 -12.31 11.20
C LEU A 61 -2.98 -12.81 9.87
N LEU A 62 -1.90 -12.19 9.38
CA LEU A 62 -1.21 -12.58 8.15
C LEU A 62 0.00 -13.49 8.39
N ALA A 63 0.35 -13.83 9.63
CA ALA A 63 1.62 -14.47 9.99
C ALA A 63 1.96 -15.75 9.20
N ALA A 64 0.95 -16.53 8.79
CA ALA A 64 1.15 -17.74 8.00
C ALA A 64 1.75 -17.46 6.60
N ASP A 65 1.39 -16.31 6.01
CA ASP A 65 1.74 -15.92 4.65
C ASP A 65 2.71 -14.73 4.58
N LEU A 66 2.90 -14.03 5.70
CA LEU A 66 3.76 -12.85 5.80
C LEU A 66 5.24 -13.21 5.72
N LEU A 67 5.93 -12.59 4.77
CA LEU A 67 7.38 -12.72 4.58
C LEU A 67 8.14 -11.51 5.12
N ALA A 68 7.59 -10.32 4.90
CA ALA A 68 8.15 -9.07 5.37
C ALA A 68 7.06 -8.00 5.46
N SER A 69 7.18 -7.09 6.44
CA SER A 69 6.35 -5.89 6.52
C SER A 69 7.20 -4.63 6.67
N ARG A 70 6.70 -3.51 6.17
CA ARG A 70 7.33 -2.20 6.30
C ARG A 70 6.30 -1.08 6.30
N ASP A 71 6.50 -0.12 7.19
CA ASP A 71 5.70 1.11 7.24
C ASP A 71 6.47 2.27 6.61
N VAL A 72 5.74 3.13 5.90
CA VAL A 72 6.21 4.42 5.40
C VAL A 72 5.20 5.50 5.74
N VAL A 73 5.66 6.67 6.13
CA VAL A 73 4.80 7.83 6.42
C VAL A 73 4.80 8.75 5.21
N ILE A 74 3.61 9.18 4.79
CA ILE A 74 3.44 10.15 3.71
C ILE A 74 2.81 11.40 4.30
N SER A 75 3.50 12.54 4.15
CA SER A 75 3.00 13.85 4.59
C SER A 75 2.10 14.47 3.53
N PRO A 76 1.14 15.35 3.91
CA PRO A 76 0.34 16.12 2.96
C PRO A 76 1.22 16.87 1.95
N GLY A 77 0.87 16.78 0.66
CA GLY A 77 1.62 17.41 -0.44
C GLY A 77 3.01 16.82 -0.73
N GLY A 78 3.45 15.83 0.06
CA GLY A 78 4.78 15.25 -0.03
C GLY A 78 4.86 13.97 -0.84
N ASP A 79 6.10 13.53 -1.06
CA ASP A 79 6.42 12.26 -1.69
C ASP A 79 7.15 11.34 -0.70
N ALA A 80 7.00 10.03 -0.89
CA ALA A 80 7.71 9.01 -0.14
C ALA A 80 8.08 7.83 -1.04
N SER A 81 9.27 7.28 -0.83
CA SER A 81 9.76 6.10 -1.56
C SER A 81 10.07 4.96 -0.58
N LEU A 82 9.66 3.76 -0.96
CA LEU A 82 10.03 2.52 -0.31
C LEU A 82 10.89 1.69 -1.27
N ASN A 83 12.11 1.43 -0.85
CA ASN A 83 13.01 0.48 -1.51
C ASN A 83 13.42 -0.59 -0.50
N MET A 84 13.06 -1.84 -0.76
CA MET A 84 13.44 -2.97 0.11
C MET A 84 13.71 -4.23 -0.72
N PRO A 85 14.48 -5.19 -0.19
CA PRO A 85 14.58 -6.51 -0.81
C PRO A 85 13.18 -7.11 -1.02
N LEU A 86 12.94 -7.67 -2.20
CA LEU A 86 11.77 -8.48 -2.47
C LEU A 86 12.10 -9.92 -2.11
N GLU A 87 11.39 -10.46 -1.13
CA GLU A 87 11.55 -11.83 -0.67
C GLU A 87 11.34 -12.81 -1.83
N ALA A 88 12.16 -13.87 -1.85
CA ALA A 88 12.18 -14.81 -2.96
C ALA A 88 10.84 -15.52 -3.14
N GLU A 89 10.14 -15.78 -2.02
CA GLU A 89 8.84 -16.44 -1.96
C GLU A 89 7.66 -15.48 -2.10
N ALA A 90 7.90 -14.16 -2.19
CA ALA A 90 6.82 -13.18 -2.30
C ALA A 90 6.16 -13.26 -3.68
N THR A 91 4.89 -13.63 -3.69
CA THR A 91 4.03 -13.68 -4.89
C THR A 91 3.12 -12.46 -4.97
N PHE A 92 2.80 -11.85 -3.82
CA PHE A 92 1.98 -10.66 -3.71
C PHE A 92 2.64 -9.58 -2.86
N VAL A 93 2.37 -8.33 -3.21
CA VAL A 93 2.66 -7.16 -2.39
C VAL A 93 1.34 -6.48 -2.07
N ALA A 94 0.96 -6.46 -0.79
CA ALA A 94 -0.22 -5.79 -0.31
C ALA A 94 0.15 -4.43 0.29
N VAL A 95 -0.59 -3.39 -0.06
CA VAL A 95 -0.35 -2.01 0.35
C VAL A 95 -1.61 -1.47 1.02
N VAL A 96 -1.47 -0.95 2.24
CA VAL A 96 -2.57 -0.53 3.11
C VAL A 96 -2.33 0.90 3.57
N GLY A 97 -3.22 1.82 3.21
CA GLY A 97 -3.28 3.16 3.80
C GLY A 97 -4.08 3.15 5.09
N LEU A 98 -3.42 3.45 6.21
CA LEU A 98 -4.01 3.51 7.54
C LEU A 98 -4.62 4.90 7.79
N PHE A 99 -5.68 5.22 7.04
CA PHE A 99 -6.39 6.50 7.13
C PHE A 99 -7.22 6.63 8.42
N ARG A 100 -7.46 7.85 8.87
CA ARG A 100 -8.38 8.14 9.98
C ARG A 100 -9.80 7.66 9.66
N HIS A 101 -10.26 7.92 8.43
CA HIS A 101 -11.61 7.57 7.95
C HIS A 101 -11.57 6.93 6.56
N PRO A 102 -11.14 5.67 6.44
CA PRO A 102 -11.06 4.98 5.15
C PRO A 102 -12.44 4.83 4.51
N ASP A 103 -12.50 4.91 3.18
CA ASP A 103 -13.68 4.53 2.41
C ASP A 103 -13.75 2.99 2.30
N THR A 104 -14.36 2.35 3.30
CA THR A 104 -14.49 0.89 3.39
C THR A 104 -15.49 0.33 2.40
N ASP A 105 -16.48 1.12 1.98
CA ASP A 105 -17.52 0.69 1.04
C ASP A 105 -16.95 0.50 -0.36
N ARG A 106 -16.06 1.41 -0.79
CA ARG A 106 -15.33 1.30 -2.07
C ARG A 106 -14.02 0.54 -1.95
N ASN A 107 -13.60 0.20 -0.73
CA ASN A 107 -12.36 -0.53 -0.43
C ASN A 107 -11.10 0.13 -1.04
N THR A 108 -11.07 1.47 -1.10
CA THR A 108 -10.00 2.24 -1.75
C THR A 108 -8.79 2.50 -0.84
N TRP A 109 -8.77 1.91 0.34
CA TRP A 109 -7.73 2.10 1.35
C TRP A 109 -6.66 0.99 1.28
N LYS A 110 -6.89 -0.08 0.52
CA LYS A 110 -5.91 -1.16 0.29
C LYS A 110 -5.79 -1.52 -1.19
N GLN A 111 -4.63 -2.01 -1.58
CA GLN A 111 -4.35 -2.54 -2.91
C GLN A 111 -3.46 -3.78 -2.82
N VAL A 112 -3.55 -4.65 -3.83
CA VAL A 112 -2.68 -5.83 -3.96
C VAL A 112 -2.09 -5.86 -5.36
N LEU A 113 -0.78 -6.06 -5.44
CA LEU A 113 -0.04 -6.25 -6.68
C LEU A 113 0.46 -7.69 -6.76
N GLY A 114 0.29 -8.33 -7.91
CA GLY A 114 1.01 -9.55 -8.24
C GLY A 114 2.49 -9.26 -8.52
N ARG A 115 3.38 -10.21 -8.22
CA ARG A 115 4.82 -10.10 -8.50
C ARG A 115 5.09 -9.78 -9.97
N GLU A 116 4.28 -10.31 -10.88
CA GLU A 116 4.35 -10.09 -12.32
C GLU A 116 4.07 -8.65 -12.75
N GLU A 117 3.36 -7.88 -11.92
CA GLU A 117 3.09 -6.46 -12.17
C GLU A 117 4.21 -5.54 -11.65
N LEU A 118 5.25 -6.10 -11.04
CA LEU A 118 6.41 -5.34 -10.58
C LEU A 118 7.45 -5.24 -11.70
N ASP A 119 8.25 -4.19 -11.67
CA ASP A 119 9.34 -3.97 -12.61
C ASP A 119 10.67 -3.84 -11.85
N PRO A 120 11.77 -4.44 -12.33
CA PRO A 120 13.06 -4.37 -11.64
C PRO A 120 13.64 -2.96 -11.57
N ASP A 121 13.28 -2.08 -12.52
CA ASP A 121 13.90 -0.77 -12.71
C ASP A 121 12.90 0.39 -12.54
N LYS A 122 11.59 0.11 -12.52
CA LYS A 122 10.54 1.13 -12.42
C LYS A 122 9.69 0.93 -11.17
N PRO A 123 9.50 1.98 -10.34
CA PRO A 123 8.63 1.90 -9.19
C PRO A 123 7.17 1.85 -9.61
N ARG A 124 6.37 1.09 -8.84
CA ARG A 124 4.91 1.24 -8.88
C ARG A 124 4.53 2.46 -8.06
N ILE A 125 3.72 3.33 -8.64
CA ILE A 125 3.42 4.65 -8.06
C ILE A 125 2.01 4.65 -7.51
N PHE A 126 1.89 4.98 -6.23
CA PHE A 126 0.63 5.23 -5.55
C PHE A 126 0.39 6.72 -5.37
N THR A 127 -0.88 7.11 -5.40
CA THR A 127 -1.31 8.45 -5.02
C THR A 127 -2.22 8.33 -3.81
N ALA A 128 -1.82 8.99 -2.72
CA ALA A 128 -2.62 9.15 -1.52
C ALA A 128 -3.37 10.49 -1.60
N GLU A 129 -4.69 10.46 -1.48
CA GLU A 129 -5.52 11.66 -1.47
C GLU A 129 -6.75 11.44 -0.61
N ARG A 130 -7.12 12.46 0.16
CA ARG A 130 -8.22 12.40 1.13
C ARG A 130 -8.09 11.13 1.98
N ASN A 131 -8.98 10.16 1.81
CA ASN A 131 -9.01 8.90 2.53
C ASN A 131 -8.78 7.66 1.64
N GLN A 132 -8.04 7.83 0.54
CA GLN A 132 -7.88 6.79 -0.48
C GLN A 132 -6.41 6.65 -0.92
N LEU A 133 -6.04 5.42 -1.28
CA LEU A 133 -4.77 5.07 -1.89
C LEU A 133 -5.03 4.47 -3.27
N ARG A 134 -4.54 5.15 -4.31
CA ARG A 134 -4.78 4.75 -5.70
C ARG A 134 -3.49 4.35 -6.38
N LEU A 135 -3.51 3.21 -7.05
CA LEU A 135 -2.42 2.79 -7.92
C LEU A 135 -2.51 3.56 -9.24
N ARG A 136 -1.43 4.23 -9.63
CA ARG A 136 -1.38 4.92 -10.92
C ARG A 136 -1.26 3.90 -12.04
N SER A 137 -2.14 4.00 -13.04
CA SER A 137 -2.04 3.19 -14.26
C SER A 137 -0.70 3.44 -14.94
N GLU A 138 -0.08 2.38 -15.44
CA GLU A 138 1.04 2.53 -16.36
C GLU A 138 0.51 3.14 -17.66
N ALA A 139 1.22 4.14 -18.21
CA ALA A 139 0.87 4.65 -19.53
C ALA A 139 0.96 3.49 -20.53
N ALA A 140 -0.09 3.30 -21.33
CA ALA A 140 -0.07 2.32 -22.41
C ALA A 140 1.15 2.62 -23.31
N LYS A 141 1.98 1.60 -23.52
CA LYS A 141 3.11 1.69 -24.46
C LYS A 141 2.62 1.78 -25.89
#